data_AF-A0A6A6HAG7-F1
#
_entry.id   AF-A0A6A6HAG7-F1
#
_cell.length_a   1.000
_cell.length_b   1.000
_cell.length_c   1.000
_cell.angle_alpha   90.00
_cell.angle_beta   90.00
_cell.angle_gamma   90.00
#
_symmetry.space_group_name_H-M   'P 1'
#
loop_
_entity.id
_entity.type
_entity.pdbx_description
1 polymer ?
#
loop_
_entity_poly.entity_id
_entity_poly.type
_entity_poly.pdbx_seq_one_letter_code
_entity_poly.pdbx_strand_id
1 'polypeptide(L)'
;NRTFGQPPSEETDRAWKPLFPRQGSFFKHPSIASSRSALSVFHQQHCLDGLRISYCAVYDDAMAERKLDEGKLPMMSSTTHMRHCLDLLRQSLMCQPDMTVEVKGEIAGGVTGF
;
A
#
# COMPACT_ATOMS: atom_id res chain seq x y z
N ASN A 1 8.60 10.20 -10.64
CA ASN A 1 8.16 10.80 -9.36
C ASN A 1 8.42 9.79 -8.24
N ARG A 2 9.22 10.11 -7.21
CA ARG A 2 9.60 9.16 -6.14
C ARG A 2 8.81 9.34 -4.83
N THR A 3 7.89 10.30 -4.78
CA THR A 3 7.15 10.67 -3.55
C THR A 3 6.36 9.49 -2.95
N PHE A 4 5.75 8.64 -3.77
CA PHE A 4 4.87 7.57 -3.29
C PHE A 4 5.59 6.45 -2.51
N GLY A 5 6.91 6.34 -2.58
CA GLY A 5 7.69 5.35 -1.83
C GLY A 5 8.38 5.92 -0.57
N GLN A 6 8.25 7.21 -0.29
CA GLN A 6 8.92 7.86 0.84
C GLN A 6 8.15 7.64 2.17
N PRO A 7 8.79 7.88 3.33
CA PRO A 7 8.12 7.83 4.64
C PRO A 7 6.93 8.81 4.76
N PRO A 8 5.99 8.56 5.69
CA PRO A 8 4.90 9.49 5.98
C PRO A 8 5.39 10.90 6.30
N SER A 9 4.80 11.88 5.63
CA SER A 9 5.10 13.30 5.72
C SER A 9 3.93 14.07 5.12
N GLU A 10 3.87 15.39 5.35
CA GLU A 10 2.82 16.21 4.77
C GLU A 10 2.79 16.12 3.23
N GLU A 11 3.97 16.04 2.59
CA GLU A 11 4.08 15.90 1.14
C GLU A 11 3.53 14.55 0.66
N THR A 12 3.97 13.45 1.26
CA THR A 12 3.51 12.11 0.85
C THR A 12 2.04 11.91 1.13
N ASP A 13 1.55 12.37 2.27
CA ASP A 13 0.15 12.19 2.66
C ASP A 13 -0.76 13.00 1.71
N ARG A 14 -0.30 14.18 1.29
CA ARG A 14 -0.97 14.99 0.26
C ARG A 14 -0.92 14.33 -1.11
N ALA A 15 0.14 13.59 -1.45
CA ALA A 15 0.22 12.84 -2.70
C ALA A 15 -0.70 11.61 -2.72
N TRP A 16 -0.86 10.92 -1.59
CA TRP A 16 -1.71 9.73 -1.45
C TRP A 16 -3.20 10.06 -1.32
N LYS A 17 -3.55 11.16 -0.65
CA LYS A 17 -4.96 11.55 -0.38
C LYS A 17 -5.87 11.58 -1.62
N PRO A 18 -5.46 12.10 -2.79
CA PRO A 18 -6.30 12.14 -3.99
C PRO A 18 -6.58 10.76 -4.61
N LEU A 19 -5.85 9.71 -4.22
CA LEU A 19 -6.06 8.35 -4.72
C LEU A 19 -7.31 7.69 -4.12
N PHE A 20 -7.92 8.33 -3.12
CA PHE A 20 -9.12 7.84 -2.45
C PHE A 20 -10.33 8.75 -2.71
N PRO A 21 -11.56 8.21 -2.68
CA PRO A 21 -12.77 9.01 -2.78
C PRO A 21 -12.88 10.01 -1.64
N ARG A 22 -13.33 11.24 -1.94
CA ARG A 22 -13.46 12.32 -0.95
C ARG A 22 -14.37 11.98 0.23
N GLN A 23 -15.36 11.11 0.02
CA GLN A 23 -16.34 10.71 1.04
C GLN A 23 -15.98 9.39 1.73
N GLY A 24 -14.77 8.86 1.46
CA GLY A 24 -14.31 7.56 1.94
C GLY A 24 -14.58 6.43 0.95
N SER A 25 -13.84 5.34 1.13
CA SER A 25 -13.84 4.21 0.18
C SER A 25 -15.01 3.24 0.35
N PHE A 26 -15.76 3.36 1.45
CA PHE A 26 -16.90 2.49 1.72
C PHE A 26 -18.21 3.14 1.29
N PHE A 27 -19.07 2.36 0.65
CA PHE A 27 -20.36 2.80 0.13
C PHE A 27 -21.43 1.72 0.31
N LYS A 28 -22.69 2.11 0.10
CA LYS A 28 -23.84 1.21 -0.12
C LYS A 28 -24.56 1.69 -1.37
N HIS A 29 -25.06 0.76 -2.19
CA HIS A 29 -25.81 1.07 -3.39
C HIS A 29 -26.95 0.06 -3.60
N PRO A 30 -28.20 0.50 -3.89
CA PRO A 30 -29.36 -0.38 -3.97
C PRO A 30 -29.21 -1.57 -4.93
N SER A 31 -28.51 -1.40 -6.07
CA SER A 31 -28.39 -2.42 -7.11
C SER A 31 -27.06 -3.18 -7.17
N ILE A 32 -25.95 -2.60 -6.68
CA ILE A 32 -24.61 -3.18 -6.84
C ILE A 32 -23.91 -3.50 -5.52
N ALA A 33 -24.44 -3.00 -4.40
CA ALA A 33 -23.86 -3.21 -3.06
C ALA A 33 -24.92 -2.94 -1.98
N SER A 34 -25.83 -3.89 -1.76
CA SER A 34 -26.87 -3.77 -0.73
C SER A 34 -26.29 -3.68 0.70
N SER A 35 -25.08 -4.21 0.88
CA SER A 35 -24.27 -4.13 2.10
C SER A 35 -23.17 -3.08 1.99
N ARG A 36 -22.57 -2.70 3.14
CA ARG A 36 -21.43 -1.78 3.17
C ARG A 36 -20.24 -2.44 2.47
N SER A 37 -19.84 -1.87 1.34
CA SER A 37 -18.82 -2.43 0.44
C SER A 37 -17.79 -1.37 0.06
N ALA A 38 -16.67 -1.78 -0.50
CA ALA A 38 -15.67 -0.89 -1.09
C ALA A 38 -15.34 -1.38 -2.49
N LEU A 39 -14.92 -0.47 -3.39
CA LEU A 39 -14.33 -0.91 -4.65
C LEU A 39 -12.95 -1.51 -4.36
N SER A 40 -12.65 -2.64 -5.00
CA SER A 40 -11.41 -3.40 -4.75
C SER A 40 -10.16 -2.53 -4.92
N VAL A 41 -10.15 -1.66 -5.93
CA VAL A 41 -9.01 -0.75 -6.20
C VAL A 41 -8.67 0.15 -5.01
N PHE A 42 -9.66 0.63 -4.24
CA PHE A 42 -9.38 1.46 -3.07
C PHE A 42 -8.89 0.65 -1.88
N HIS A 43 -9.30 -0.62 -1.77
CA HIS A 43 -8.74 -1.53 -0.76
C HIS A 43 -7.30 -1.90 -1.11
N GLN A 44 -7.01 -2.17 -2.38
CA GLN A 44 -5.65 -2.41 -2.88
C GLN A 44 -4.74 -1.21 -2.63
N GLN A 45 -5.20 0.01 -2.95
CA GLN A 45 -4.44 1.24 -2.68
C GLN A 45 -4.19 1.43 -1.17
N HIS A 46 -5.20 1.18 -0.35
CA HIS A 46 -5.07 1.21 1.11
C HIS A 46 -4.02 0.20 1.63
N CYS A 47 -4.03 -1.02 1.10
CA CYS A 47 -3.03 -2.04 1.44
C CYS A 47 -1.62 -1.64 1.01
N LEU A 48 -1.47 -1.05 -0.17
CA LEU A 48 -0.17 -0.58 -0.67
C LEU A 48 0.39 0.56 0.21
N ASP A 49 -0.46 1.50 0.64
CA ASP A 49 -0.04 2.56 1.56
C ASP A 49 0.37 1.99 2.93
N GLY A 50 -0.43 1.04 3.44
CA GLY A 50 -0.13 0.34 4.70
C GLY A 50 1.24 -0.34 4.66
N LEU A 51 1.56 -1.03 3.56
CA LEU A 51 2.87 -1.64 3.36
C LEU A 51 4.00 -0.61 3.35
N ARG A 52 3.83 0.52 2.67
CA ARG A 52 4.81 1.62 2.67
C ARG A 52 5.05 2.13 4.10
N ILE A 53 3.99 2.47 4.81
CA ILE A 53 4.06 2.99 6.18
C ILE A 53 4.79 1.99 7.09
N SER A 54 4.42 0.71 7.03
CA SER A 54 5.03 -0.34 7.85
C SER A 54 6.49 -0.58 7.47
N TYR A 55 6.84 -0.59 6.19
CA TYR A 55 8.22 -0.70 5.74
C TYR A 55 9.08 0.44 6.29
N CYS A 56 8.64 1.69 6.17
CA CYS A 56 9.38 2.84 6.67
C CYS A 56 9.54 2.79 8.19
N ALA A 57 8.48 2.46 8.93
CA ALA A 57 8.55 2.37 10.39
C ALA A 57 9.54 1.29 10.86
N VAL A 58 9.49 0.10 10.25
CA VAL A 58 10.43 -0.99 10.58
C VAL A 58 11.86 -0.63 10.20
N TYR A 59 12.06 0.02 9.05
CA TYR A 59 13.39 0.48 8.62
C TYR A 59 13.96 1.50 9.61
N ASP A 60 13.17 2.52 9.99
CA ASP A 60 13.61 3.56 10.91
C ASP A 60 13.92 3.02 12.31
N ASP A 61 13.13 2.06 12.81
CA ASP A 61 13.40 1.39 14.08
C ASP A 61 14.67 0.56 14.01
N ALA A 62 14.88 -0.18 12.91
CA ALA A 62 16.10 -0.96 12.71
C ALA A 62 17.35 -0.07 12.64
N MET A 63 17.29 1.05 11.91
CA MET A 63 18.41 2.00 11.78
C MET A 63 18.73 2.72 13.10
N ALA A 64 17.74 2.86 13.98
CA ALA A 64 17.93 3.47 15.28
C ALA A 64 18.12 2.45 16.42
N GLU A 65 18.31 1.17 16.09
CA GLU A 65 18.46 0.06 17.05
C GLU A 65 17.34 -0.03 18.09
N ARG A 66 16.12 0.41 17.73
CA ARG A 66 14.94 0.34 18.59
C ARG A 66 14.31 -1.05 18.48
N LYS A 67 13.90 -1.60 19.62
CA LYS A 67 13.09 -2.82 19.63
C LYS A 67 11.68 -2.48 19.13
N LEU A 68 11.24 -3.21 18.11
CA LEU A 68 9.85 -3.20 17.66
C LEU A 68 8.95 -3.73 18.79
N ASP A 69 7.96 -2.93 19.16
CA ASP A 69 6.93 -3.28 20.13
C ASP A 69 5.62 -3.53 19.38
N GLU A 70 5.31 -4.80 19.12
CA GLU A 70 4.10 -5.19 18.39
C GLU A 70 2.82 -4.65 19.03
N GLY A 71 2.79 -4.50 20.36
CA GLY A 71 1.63 -3.98 21.09
C GLY A 71 1.38 -2.48 20.85
N LYS A 72 2.38 -1.75 20.34
CA LYS A 72 2.29 -0.33 19.99
C LYS A 72 2.16 -0.08 18.50
N LEU A 73 2.23 -1.12 17.67
CA LEU A 73 2.04 -0.96 16.24
C LEU A 73 0.60 -0.50 15.97
N PRO A 74 0.39 0.52 15.12
CA PRO A 74 -0.93 0.85 14.63
C PRO A 74 -1.59 -0.40 14.03
N MET A 75 -2.92 -0.49 14.11
CA MET A 75 -3.68 -1.63 13.56
C MET A 75 -3.31 -1.91 12.09
N MET A 76 -3.07 -0.85 11.31
CA MET A 76 -2.62 -0.93 9.92
C MET A 76 -1.26 -1.60 9.74
N SER A 77 -0.39 -1.59 10.74
CA SER A 77 0.94 -2.18 10.70
C SER A 77 1.02 -3.49 11.49
N SER A 78 -0.11 -3.98 12.03
CA SER A 78 -0.16 -5.27 12.70
C SER A 78 0.17 -6.41 11.73
N THR A 79 0.82 -7.46 12.25
CA THR A 79 1.26 -8.60 11.44
C THR A 79 0.11 -9.30 10.71
N THR A 80 -1.04 -9.46 11.37
CA THR A 80 -2.26 -10.02 10.76
C THR A 80 -2.76 -9.17 9.59
N HIS A 81 -2.81 -7.84 9.75
CA HIS A 81 -3.25 -6.95 8.68
C HIS A 81 -2.26 -6.95 7.51
N MET A 82 -0.96 -6.89 7.80
CA MET A 82 0.08 -6.92 6.76
C MET A 82 0.07 -8.22 5.95
N ARG A 83 -0.17 -9.38 6.59
CA ARG A 83 -0.34 -10.66 5.88
C ARG A 83 -1.54 -10.65 4.94
N HIS A 84 -2.67 -10.08 5.37
CA HIS A 84 -3.84 -9.89 4.50
C HIS A 84 -3.54 -8.96 3.33
N CYS A 85 -2.90 -7.80 3.58
CA CYS A 85 -2.51 -6.85 2.55
C CYS A 85 -1.62 -7.50 1.47
N LEU A 86 -0.60 -8.26 1.89
CA LEU A 86 0.32 -8.93 0.98
C LEU A 86 -0.41 -9.95 0.09
N ASP A 87 -1.28 -10.78 0.66
CA ASP A 87 -2.00 -11.76 -0.13
C ASP A 87 -3.04 -11.12 -1.05
N LEU A 88 -3.76 -10.08 -0.61
CA LEU A 88 -4.69 -9.33 -1.45
C LEU A 88 -3.99 -8.71 -2.67
N LEU A 89 -2.85 -8.05 -2.46
CA LEU A 89 -2.09 -7.42 -3.55
C LEU A 89 -1.53 -8.47 -4.52
N ARG A 90 -1.00 -9.59 -4.00
CA ARG A 90 -0.58 -10.73 -4.82
C ARG A 90 -1.73 -11.24 -5.68
N GLN A 91 -2.91 -11.47 -5.10
CA GLN A 91 -4.10 -11.94 -5.84
C GLN A 91 -4.48 -10.94 -6.93
N SER A 92 -4.48 -9.64 -6.63
CA SER A 92 -4.78 -8.59 -7.61
C SER A 92 -3.83 -8.63 -8.81
N LEU A 93 -2.52 -8.72 -8.56
CA LEU A 93 -1.50 -8.79 -9.61
C LEU A 93 -1.64 -10.07 -10.46
N MET A 94 -2.06 -11.18 -9.86
CA MET A 94 -2.30 -12.43 -10.61
C MET A 94 -3.58 -12.39 -11.46
N CYS A 95 -4.61 -11.66 -11.02
CA CYS A 95 -5.87 -11.55 -11.76
C CYS A 95 -5.82 -10.52 -12.89
N GLN A 96 -5.08 -9.42 -12.70
CA GLN A 96 -4.92 -8.34 -13.67
C GLN A 96 -3.43 -7.95 -13.74
N PRO A 97 -2.60 -8.79 -14.36
CA PRO A 97 -1.17 -8.51 -14.48
C PRO A 97 -0.90 -7.35 -15.44
N ASP A 98 0.12 -6.55 -15.13
CA ASP A 98 0.74 -5.66 -16.11
C ASP A 98 1.62 -6.50 -17.04
N MET A 99 1.35 -6.43 -18.34
CA MET A 99 2.03 -7.21 -19.37
C MET A 99 3.12 -6.41 -20.10
N THR A 100 3.48 -5.23 -19.59
CA THR A 100 4.54 -4.39 -20.13
C THR A 100 5.90 -5.09 -20.00
N VAL A 101 6.69 -5.09 -21.08
CA VAL A 101 8.04 -5.66 -21.07
C VAL A 101 9.02 -4.64 -20.48
N GLU A 102 9.72 -5.03 -19.42
CA GLU A 102 10.77 -4.22 -18.83
C GLU A 102 12.16 -4.69 -19.28
N VAL A 103 12.99 -3.75 -19.74
CA VAL A 103 14.38 -4.02 -20.10
C VAL A 103 15.27 -3.83 -18.88
N LYS A 104 16.09 -4.83 -18.55
CA LYS A 104 17.06 -4.74 -17.47
C LYS A 104 18.10 -3.66 -17.78
N GLY A 105 18.21 -2.66 -16.90
CA GLY A 105 19.27 -1.67 -16.99
C GLY A 105 20.60 -2.24 -16.52
N GLU A 106 21.64 -2.15 -17.34
CA GLU A 106 22.97 -2.69 -17.01
C GLU A 106 23.57 -2.04 -15.76
N ILE A 107 23.39 -0.72 -15.59
CA ILE A 107 23.90 0.05 -14.46
C ILE A 107 23.04 -0.15 -13.20
N ALA A 108 21.73 -0.25 -13.35
CA ALA A 108 20.80 -0.37 -12.22
C ALA A 108 20.76 -1.78 -11.61
N GLY A 109 21.24 -2.79 -12.34
CA GLY A 109 21.21 -4.19 -11.90
C GLY A 109 19.81 -4.82 -11.91
N GLY A 110 18.79 -4.11 -12.37
CA GLY A 110 17.38 -4.53 -12.35
C GLY A 110 16.50 -3.74 -13.32
N VAL A 111 15.19 -3.93 -13.19
CA VAL A 111 14.17 -3.17 -13.91
C VAL A 111 13.67 -2.00 -13.05
N THR A 112 13.34 -0.87 -13.68
CA THR A 112 13.03 0.39 -12.97
C THR A 112 11.56 0.78 -12.99
N GLY A 113 10.69 -0.07 -13.53
CA GLY A 113 9.37 0.34 -13.99
C GLY A 113 9.43 1.02 -15.36
N PHE A 114 8.24 1.37 -15.84
CA PHE A 114 7.97 2.12 -17.07
C PHE A 114 7.98 3.63 -16.86
#